data_AF-A0A9X4P292-F1
#
_entry.id   AF-A0A9X4P292-F1
#
_cell.length_a   1.000
_cell.length_b   1.000
_cell.length_c   1.000
_cell.angle_alpha   90.00
_cell.angle_beta   90.00
_cell.angle_gamma   90.00
#
_symmetry.space_group_name_H-M   'P 1'
#
loop_
_entity.id
_entity.type
_entity.pdbx_description
1 polymer ?
#
loop_
_entity_poly.entity_id
_entity_poly.type
_entity_poly.pdbx_seq_one_letter_code
_entity_poly.pdbx_strand_id
1 'polypeptide(L)' 'MDDFSVFGKNFDDCLNNLEIILNRCMETNLVLNWEKCHFMVKQGIVLGHIVSARGIEVDKAKVDTVRHLPS' A
#
# COMPACT_ATOMS: atom_id res chain seq x y z
N MET A 1 5.36 -0.99 12.62
CA MET A 1 5.16 -1.53 11.26
C MET A 1 3.67 -1.54 11.11
N ASP A 2 3.14 -0.48 10.49
CA ASP A 2 1.75 -0.09 10.74
C ASP A 2 0.86 -0.30 9.51
N ASP A 3 1.48 -0.40 8.33
CA ASP A 3 0.81 -0.63 7.06
C ASP A 3 1.25 -1.96 6.46
N PHE A 4 0.30 -2.68 5.84
CA PHE A 4 0.58 -3.83 5.00
C PHE A 4 -0.08 -3.63 3.63
N SER A 5 0.48 -4.28 2.61
CA SER A 5 -0.02 -4.19 1.23
C SER A 5 -0.37 -5.58 0.73
N VAL A 6 -1.54 -5.69 0.09
CA VAL A 6 -2.03 -6.91 -0.53
C VAL A 6 -1.89 -6.78 -2.04
N PHE A 7 -1.31 -7.78 -2.69
CA PHE A 7 -1.06 -7.79 -4.13
C PHE A 7 -1.65 -9.06 -4.76
N GLY A 8 -2.08 -8.94 -6.01
CA GLY A 8 -2.53 -10.05 -6.85
C GLY A 8 -2.10 -9.83 -8.30
N LYS A 9 -1.99 -10.91 -9.08
CA LYS A 9 -1.60 -10.82 -10.51
C LYS A 9 -2.72 -10.22 -11.37
N ASN A 10 -3.96 -10.42 -10.96
CA ASN A 10 -5.17 -9.87 -11.55
C ASN A 10 -6.12 -9.41 -10.42
N PHE A 11 -7.29 -8.89 -10.81
CA PHE A 11 -8.27 -8.37 -9.87
C PHE A 11 -8.83 -9.46 -8.94
N ASP A 12 -9.18 -10.62 -9.49
CA ASP A 12 -9.78 -11.73 -8.75
C ASP A 12 -8.80 -12.31 -7.73
N ASP A 13 -7.54 -12.50 -8.11
CA ASP A 13 -6.46 -12.92 -7.22
C ASP A 13 -6.26 -11.92 -6.08
N CYS A 14 -6.30 -10.61 -6.38
CA CYS A 14 -6.15 -9.56 -5.38
C CYS A 14 -7.34 -9.56 -4.40
N LEU A 15 -8.56 -9.77 -4.91
CA LEU A 15 -9.78 -9.85 -4.11
C LEU A 15 -9.75 -11.05 -3.16
N ASN A 16 -9.34 -12.23 -3.66
CA ASN A 16 -9.19 -13.42 -2.85
C ASN A 16 -8.12 -13.23 -1.75
N ASN A 17 -6.97 -12.63 -2.11
CA ASN A 17 -5.94 -12.33 -1.12
C ASN A 17 -6.41 -11.33 -0.06
N LEU A 18 -7.21 -10.34 -0.45
CA LEU A 18 -7.78 -9.37 0.48
C LEU A 18 -8.74 -10.05 1.47
N GLU A 19 -9.60 -10.95 0.99
CA GLU A 19 -10.50 -11.72 1.84
C GLU A 19 -9.75 -12.54 2.89
N ILE A 20 -8.69 -13.26 2.48
CA ILE A 20 -7.85 -14.04 3.40
C ILE A 20 -7.24 -13.14 4.49
N ILE A 21 -6.72 -11.97 4.11
CA ILE A 21 -6.11 -11.03 5.07
C ILE A 21 -7.18 -10.47 6.03
N LEU A 22 -8.35 -10.07 5.54
CA LEU A 22 -9.42 -9.56 6.39
C LEU A 22 -9.91 -10.60 7.39
N ASN A 23 -10.03 -11.87 6.96
CA ASN A 23 -10.33 -12.99 7.85
C ASN A 23 -9.26 -13.13 8.94
N ARG A 24 -7.97 -13.03 8.58
CA ARG A 24 -6.86 -13.06 9.54
C ARG A 24 -6.90 -11.89 10.52
N CYS A 25 -7.27 -10.69 10.07
CA CYS A 25 -7.45 -9.53 10.93
C CYS A 25 -8.55 -9.79 11.97
N MET A 26 -9.68 -10.38 11.57
CA MET A 26 -10.75 -10.76 12.49
C MET A 26 -10.30 -11.81 13.51
N GLU A 27 -9.60 -12.87 13.08
CA GLU A 27 -9.07 -13.91 13.97
C GLU A 27 -8.10 -13.36 15.03
N THR A 28 -7.31 -12.35 14.67
CA THR A 28 -6.28 -11.75 15.53
C THR A 28 -6.77 -10.55 16.32
N ASN A 29 -8.04 -10.18 16.19
CA ASN A 29 -8.62 -8.94 16.75
C ASN A 29 -7.87 -7.68 16.31
N LEU A 30 -7.30 -7.69 15.11
CA LEU A 30 -6.67 -6.53 14.51
C LEU A 30 -7.75 -5.64 13.87
N VAL A 31 -7.89 -4.41 14.39
CA VAL A 31 -8.82 -3.42 13.86
C VAL A 31 -8.11 -2.55 12.83
N LEU A 32 -8.66 -2.51 11.61
CA LEU A 32 -8.17 -1.67 10.54
C LEU A 32 -8.83 -0.29 10.60
N ASN A 33 -8.06 0.78 10.37
CA ASN A 33 -8.62 2.12 10.20
C ASN A 33 -9.13 2.28 8.76
N TRP A 34 -10.44 2.14 8.57
CA TRP A 34 -11.09 2.21 7.27
C TRP A 34 -10.85 3.53 6.53
N GLU A 35 -10.67 4.66 7.22
CA GLU A 35 -10.40 5.96 6.60
C GLU A 35 -9.01 6.02 5.95
N LYS A 36 -8.08 5.18 6.41
CA LYS A 36 -6.71 5.11 5.90
C LYS A 36 -6.49 3.94 4.93
N CYS A 37 -7.43 3.00 4.86
CA CYS A 37 -7.33 1.86 3.97
C CYS A 37 -7.62 2.25 2.52
N HIS A 38 -6.72 1.85 1.62
CA HIS A 38 -6.87 2.05 0.18
C HIS A 38 -7.02 0.67 -0.48
N PHE A 39 -8.18 0.40 -1.05
CA PHE A 39 -8.49 -0.90 -1.66
C PHE A 39 -8.52 -0.83 -3.18
N MET A 40 -8.09 -1.91 -3.83
CA MET A 40 -8.19 -2.13 -5.28
C MET A 40 -7.67 -0.97 -6.14
N VAL A 41 -6.58 -0.35 -5.70
CA VAL A 41 -5.91 0.72 -6.42
C VAL A 41 -4.94 0.16 -7.47
N LYS A 42 -4.79 0.85 -8.60
CA LYS A 42 -3.80 0.50 -9.65
C LYS A 42 -2.37 0.92 -9.29
N GLN A 43 -2.24 1.85 -8.34
CA GLN A 43 -0.99 2.35 -7.80
C GLN A 43 -1.19 2.78 -6.35
N GLY A 44 -0.15 2.66 -5.52
CA GLY A 44 -0.21 3.04 -4.10
C GLY A 44 1.15 3.42 -3.56
N ILE A 45 1.18 4.05 -2.39
CA ILE A 45 2.43 4.40 -1.69
C ILE A 45 2.74 3.29 -0.67
N VAL A 46 3.92 2.69 -0.79
CA VAL A 46 4.43 1.68 0.14
C VAL A 46 5.81 2.11 0.60
N LEU A 47 5.99 2.32 1.91
CA LEU A 47 7.25 2.82 2.50
C LEU A 47 7.76 4.15 1.85
N GLY A 48 6.85 4.96 1.31
CA GLY A 48 7.17 6.20 0.60
C GLY A 48 7.71 6.00 -0.83
N HIS A 49 7.45 4.84 -1.43
CA HIS A 49 7.63 4.57 -2.85
C HIS A 49 6.29 4.39 -3.52
N ILE A 50 6.14 4.89 -4.75
CA ILE A 50 4.97 4.64 -5.58
C ILE A 50 5.14 3.26 -6.23
N VAL A 51 4.27 2.33 -5.88
CA VAL A 51 4.21 1.00 -6.49
C VAL A 51 3.10 1.01 -7.53
N SER A 52 3.42 0.62 -8.77
CA SER A 52 2.45 0.51 -9.87
C SER A 52 2.81 -0.66 -10.79
N ALA A 53 1.97 -0.93 -11.80
CA ALA A 53 2.27 -1.92 -12.84
C ALA A 53 3.56 -1.62 -13.64
N ARG A 54 4.08 -0.39 -13.59
CA ARG A 54 5.34 0.00 -14.25
C ARG A 54 6.58 -0.30 -13.40
N GLY A 55 6.39 -0.71 -12.15
CA GLY A 55 7.46 -0.94 -11.19
C GLY A 55 7.37 -0.01 -9.98
N ILE A 56 8.51 0.15 -9.31
CA ILE A 56 8.66 0.96 -8.10
C ILE A 56 9.30 2.29 -8.49
N GLU A 57 8.58 3.39 -8.24
CA GLU A 57 9.06 4.76 -8.44
C GLU A 57 9.25 5.44 -7.08
N VAL A 58 10.22 6.35 -6.99
CA VAL A 58 10.38 7.19 -5.78
C VAL A 58 9.31 8.27 -5.81
N ASP A 59 8.61 8.46 -4.69
CA ASP A 59 7.66 9.56 -4.56
C ASP A 59 8.36 10.91 -4.84
N LYS A 60 7.80 11.67 -5.79
CA LYS A 60 8.33 12.98 -6.17
C LYS A 60 8.38 13.94 -4.97
N ALA A 61 7.48 13.81 -3.99
CA ALA A 61 7.51 14.62 -2.78
C ALA A 61 8.79 14.40 -1.94
N LYS A 62 9.33 13.17 -1.91
CA LYS A 62 10.63 12.89 -1.28
C LYS A 62 11.79 13.48 -2.09
N VAL A 63 11.73 13.40 -3.42
CA VAL A 63 12.74 14.00 -4.30
C VAL A 63 12.81 15.52 -4.11
N ASP A 64 11.65 16.17 -4.01
CA ASP A 64 11.58 17.61 -3.80
C ASP A 64 12.06 18.00 -2.39
N THR A 65 11.76 17.21 -1.36
CA THR A 65 12.30 17.45 -0.01
C THR A 65 13.83 17.42 -0.01
N VAL A 66 14.46 16.45 -0.69
CA VAL A 66 15.93 16.37 -0.78
C VAL A 66 16.52 17.53 -1.58
N ARG A 67 15.85 17.97 -2.65
CA ARG A 67 16.31 19.11 -3.47
C ARG A 67 16.31 20.44 -2.72
N HIS A 68 15.45 20.59 -1.72
CA HIS A 68 15.30 21.82 -0.94
C HIS A 68 15.95 21.74 0.45
N LEU A 69 16.72 20.69 0.75
CA LEU A 69 17.55 20.66 1.96
C LEU A 69 18.65 21.74 1.86
N PRO A 70 18.77 22.65 2.84
CA PRO A 70 19.86 23.60 2.87
C PRO A 70 21.18 22.87 3.05
N SER A 71 22.17 23.24 2.24
CA SER A 71 23.56 22.77 2.30
C SER A 71 24.26 23.18 3.59
#